data_AF-A0A4D4LPF1-F1
#
_entry.id   AF-A0A4D4LPF1-F1
#
_cell.length_a   1.000
_cell.length_b   1.000
_cell.length_c   1.000
_cell.angle_alpha   90.00
_cell.angle_beta   90.00
_cell.angle_gamma   90.00
#
_symmetry.space_group_name_H-M   'P 1'
#
loop_
_entity.id
_entity.type
_entity.pdbx_description
1 polymer ?
#
loop_
_entity_poly.entity_id
_entity_poly.type
_entity_poly.pdbx_seq_one_letter_code
_entity_poly.pdbx_strand_id
1 'polypeptide(L)'
;MYEAIRPAATSSSGAGTGVRRAAPATAALPATSNSSGNTSIVFRPPSFSRGFPHTRRNLAIMKQCTHADALPHPEPEPLSETCPECLATGTHPVQLRLCLVCGHVGCCDSSPRRHATEHHKETGHPVMRTFEPGESWRWCFVDHVLV
;
A
#
# COMPACT_ATOMS: atom_id res chain seq x y z
N MET A 1 43.91 21.69 8.04
CA MET A 1 43.78 20.21 8.09
C MET A 1 42.32 19.91 7.76
N TYR A 2 41.79 19.98 6.53
CA TYR A 2 42.17 19.44 5.22
C TYR A 2 42.50 17.95 5.25
N GLU A 3 41.48 17.11 5.08
CA GLU A 3 41.61 15.86 4.34
C GLU A 3 40.33 15.57 3.57
N ALA A 4 40.49 15.57 2.25
CA ALA A 4 39.48 15.25 1.25
C ALA A 4 39.68 13.79 0.85
N ILE A 5 38.67 12.95 1.06
CA ILE A 5 38.63 11.58 0.53
C ILE A 5 37.75 11.58 -0.71
N ARG A 6 38.39 11.33 -1.85
CA ARG A 6 37.83 11.31 -3.21
C ARG A 6 37.01 10.03 -3.44
N PRO A 7 35.88 10.07 -4.17
CA PRO A 7 35.20 8.86 -4.61
C PRO A 7 35.88 8.27 -5.86
N ALA A 8 36.03 6.94 -5.90
CA ALA A 8 36.40 6.20 -7.09
C ALA A 8 35.13 5.77 -7.83
N ALA A 9 34.96 6.30 -9.04
CA ALA A 9 34.01 5.82 -10.03
C ALA A 9 34.54 4.52 -10.68
N THR A 10 33.68 3.55 -10.94
CA THR A 10 33.87 2.61 -12.04
C THR A 10 32.52 2.20 -12.63
N SER A 11 32.43 2.40 -13.94
CA SER A 11 31.29 2.19 -14.81
C SER A 11 31.26 0.77 -15.36
N SER A 12 30.07 0.22 -15.59
CA SER A 12 29.79 -0.82 -16.60
C SER A 12 28.26 -0.90 -16.76
N SER A 13 27.63 -0.31 -17.79
CA SER A 13 27.60 -0.71 -19.22
C SER A 13 27.24 -2.18 -19.42
N GLY A 14 25.92 -2.44 -19.49
CA GLY A 14 25.35 -3.70 -19.96
C GLY A 14 24.18 -3.40 -20.89
N ALA A 15 24.44 -3.40 -22.18
CA ALA A 15 23.44 -3.36 -23.25
C ALA A 15 22.76 -4.73 -23.36
N GLY A 16 21.43 -4.74 -23.45
CA GLY A 16 20.64 -5.97 -23.57
C GLY A 16 19.36 -5.71 -24.38
N THR A 17 19.53 -5.78 -25.69
CA THR A 17 18.55 -5.89 -26.78
C THR A 17 17.17 -6.42 -26.42
N GLY A 18 16.15 -5.69 -26.90
CA GLY A 18 14.75 -6.08 -26.80
C GLY A 18 14.37 -7.32 -27.61
N VAL A 19 13.28 -7.93 -27.19
CA VAL A 19 12.47 -8.83 -28.01
C VAL A 19 11.02 -8.38 -27.89
N ARG A 20 10.53 -7.82 -29.00
CA ARG A 20 9.12 -7.60 -29.30
C ARG A 20 8.44 -8.93 -29.57
N ARG A 21 7.16 -9.04 -29.20
CA ARG A 21 6.06 -9.90 -29.71
C ARG A 21 5.29 -10.47 -28.50
N ALA A 22 3.97 -10.62 -28.48
CA ALA A 22 2.90 -10.19 -29.37
C ALA A 22 1.61 -10.33 -28.54
N ALA A 23 0.68 -9.40 -28.69
CA ALA A 23 -0.70 -9.61 -28.27
C ALA A 23 -1.40 -10.56 -29.26
N PRO A 24 -2.23 -11.49 -28.78
CA PRO A 24 -3.40 -11.91 -29.52
C PRO A 24 -4.67 -11.36 -28.86
N ALA A 25 -5.38 -10.58 -29.66
CA ALA A 25 -6.78 -10.25 -29.48
C ALA A 25 -7.65 -11.50 -29.74
N THR A 26 -8.91 -11.40 -29.31
CA THR A 26 -10.10 -12.15 -29.77
C THR A 26 -10.29 -13.60 -29.31
N ALA A 27 -11.27 -13.78 -28.41
CA ALA A 27 -12.29 -14.82 -28.47
C ALA A 27 -13.46 -14.35 -27.57
N ALA A 28 -14.45 -13.65 -28.12
CA ALA A 28 -15.67 -14.23 -28.69
C ALA A 28 -16.58 -14.85 -27.61
N LEU A 29 -17.58 -14.06 -27.21
CA LEU A 29 -18.77 -14.44 -26.46
C LEU A 29 -19.64 -15.40 -27.30
N PRO A 30 -20.21 -16.46 -26.71
CA PRO A 30 -21.49 -16.96 -27.16
C PRO A 30 -22.62 -16.45 -26.26
N ALA A 31 -23.42 -15.54 -26.82
CA ALA A 31 -24.81 -15.35 -26.42
C ALA A 31 -25.64 -16.54 -26.93
N THR A 32 -26.67 -16.92 -26.15
CA THR A 32 -27.85 -17.78 -26.41
C THR A 32 -28.07 -18.63 -25.13
N SER A 33 -29.25 -18.79 -24.55
CA SER A 33 -30.59 -18.81 -25.10
C SER A 33 -31.61 -18.33 -24.08
N ASN A 34 -32.59 -17.61 -24.60
CA ASN A 34 -33.74 -17.05 -23.92
C ASN A 34 -34.76 -18.18 -23.65
N SER A 35 -35.04 -18.51 -22.39
CA SER A 35 -36.15 -19.41 -22.04
C SER A 35 -37.26 -18.60 -21.38
N SER A 36 -38.19 -18.19 -22.23
CA SER A 36 -39.52 -17.68 -21.92
C SER A 36 -40.26 -18.63 -20.98
N GLY A 37 -40.62 -18.11 -19.81
CA GLY A 37 -41.45 -18.80 -18.82
C GLY A 37 -42.30 -17.79 -18.07
N ASN A 38 -43.19 -17.10 -18.78
CA ASN A 38 -44.21 -16.24 -18.18
C ASN A 38 -45.27 -17.12 -17.50
N THR A 39 -45.08 -17.41 -16.21
CA THR A 39 -46.16 -17.93 -15.36
C THR A 39 -46.57 -16.82 -14.40
N SER A 40 -47.66 -16.16 -14.76
CA SER A 40 -48.38 -15.23 -13.91
C SER A 40 -49.03 -15.99 -12.76
N ILE A 41 -48.43 -15.95 -11.57
CA ILE A 41 -49.10 -16.29 -10.32
C ILE A 41 -49.15 -15.04 -9.44
N VAL A 42 -50.33 -14.42 -9.47
CA VAL A 42 -50.76 -13.37 -8.58
C VAL A 42 -50.99 -13.95 -7.18
N PHE A 43 -50.01 -13.83 -6.29
CA PHE A 43 -50.21 -14.06 -4.86
C PHE A 43 -50.20 -12.72 -4.12
N ARG A 44 -51.39 -12.28 -3.72
CA ARG A 44 -51.64 -11.06 -2.95
C ARG A 44 -51.32 -11.34 -1.46
N PRO A 45 -50.63 -10.42 -0.75
CA PRO A 45 -50.05 -10.69 0.58
C PRO A 45 -51.07 -10.52 1.73
N PRO A 46 -50.88 -11.18 2.88
CA PRO A 46 -51.40 -10.66 4.14
C PRO A 46 -50.45 -9.62 4.72
N SER A 47 -51.02 -8.46 5.04
CA SER A 47 -50.38 -7.34 5.73
C SER A 47 -49.83 -7.75 7.10
N PHE A 48 -48.50 -7.79 7.25
CA PHE A 48 -47.86 -7.76 8.55
C PHE A 48 -47.14 -6.44 8.73
N SER A 49 -47.90 -5.49 9.27
CA SER A 49 -47.40 -4.21 9.72
C SER A 49 -46.57 -4.39 10.99
N ARG A 50 -45.38 -3.78 11.00
CA ARG A 50 -44.54 -3.34 12.14
C ARG A 50 -43.21 -4.09 12.26
N GLY A 51 -42.13 -3.34 12.00
CA GLY A 51 -40.77 -3.73 12.35
C GLY A 51 -39.72 -2.90 11.61
N PHE A 52 -39.61 -1.62 11.96
CA PHE A 52 -38.48 -0.71 11.75
C PHE A 52 -37.56 -0.97 10.55
N PRO A 53 -37.51 -0.09 9.53
CA PRO A 53 -36.35 -0.05 8.66
C PRO A 53 -35.17 0.29 9.56
N HIS A 54 -34.35 -0.71 9.89
CA HIS A 54 -32.98 -0.43 10.27
C HIS A 54 -32.42 0.26 9.03
N THR A 55 -32.37 1.59 9.11
CA THR A 55 -31.48 2.41 8.30
C THR A 55 -30.21 1.59 8.16
N ARG A 56 -29.92 1.12 6.93
CA ARG A 56 -28.65 0.47 6.64
C ARG A 56 -27.62 1.38 7.26
N ARG A 57 -26.97 0.89 8.33
CA ARG A 57 -25.86 1.58 8.97
C ARG A 57 -25.04 2.10 7.82
N ASN A 58 -24.82 3.41 7.83
CA ASN A 58 -23.72 4.02 7.13
C ASN A 58 -22.48 3.32 7.71
N LEU A 59 -22.17 2.16 7.14
CA LEU A 59 -21.05 1.31 7.50
C LEU A 59 -19.91 2.16 7.00
N ALA A 60 -19.38 2.99 7.89
CA ALA A 60 -18.06 3.56 7.73
C ALA A 60 -17.22 2.39 7.22
N ILE A 61 -16.85 2.45 5.94
CA ILE A 61 -15.96 1.49 5.31
C ILE A 61 -14.64 1.77 6.01
N MET A 62 -14.47 1.19 7.19
CA MET A 62 -13.19 1.00 7.82
C MET A 62 -12.48 0.09 6.84
N LYS A 63 -11.67 0.68 5.96
CA LYS A 63 -10.88 -0.06 5.00
C LYS A 63 -9.89 -0.90 5.80
N GLN A 64 -10.31 -2.10 6.15
CA GLN A 64 -9.48 -3.10 6.80
C GLN A 64 -8.42 -3.51 5.78
N CYS A 65 -7.16 -3.29 6.13
CA CYS A 65 -6.03 -3.69 5.32
C CYS A 65 -5.49 -5.01 5.88
N THR A 66 -5.50 -6.05 5.03
CA THR A 66 -4.98 -7.38 5.38
C THR A 66 -3.45 -7.42 5.50
N HIS A 67 -2.76 -6.39 5.02
CA HIS A 67 -1.30 -6.31 5.08
C HIS A 67 -0.76 -6.08 6.49
N ALA A 68 -1.55 -5.51 7.40
CA ALA A 68 -1.15 -5.33 8.80
C ALA A 68 -1.08 -6.67 9.55
N ASP A 69 -1.98 -7.60 9.24
CA ASP A 69 -2.00 -8.94 9.84
C ASP A 69 -0.84 -9.82 9.36
N ALA A 70 -0.31 -9.55 8.16
CA ALA A 70 0.80 -10.28 7.56
C ALA A 70 2.19 -9.82 8.05
N LEU A 71 2.26 -8.92 9.02
CA LEU A 71 3.52 -8.39 9.55
C LEU A 71 4.24 -9.38 10.48
N PRO A 72 5.58 -9.35 10.51
CA PRO A 72 6.34 -10.17 11.44
C PRO A 72 6.04 -9.80 12.91
N HIS A 73 6.01 -10.81 13.77
CA HIS A 73 5.88 -10.67 15.22
C HIS A 73 7.03 -11.46 15.90
N PRO A 74 7.88 -10.82 16.72
CA PRO A 74 7.81 -9.44 17.19
C PRO A 74 8.13 -8.39 16.11
N GLU A 75 7.75 -7.13 16.35
CA GLU A 75 8.10 -6.01 15.46
C GLU A 75 9.63 -5.87 15.33
N PRO A 76 10.15 -5.55 14.12
CA PRO A 76 11.58 -5.38 13.92
C PRO A 76 12.11 -4.15 14.64
N GLU A 77 13.34 -4.25 15.12
CA GLU A 77 14.07 -3.10 15.68
C GLU A 77 14.46 -2.10 14.58
N PRO A 78 14.50 -0.80 14.90
CA PRO A 78 14.97 0.21 13.96
C PRO A 78 16.45 0.00 13.63
N LEU A 79 16.78 -0.09 12.33
CA LEU A 79 18.16 -0.22 11.85
C LEU A 79 18.99 1.05 12.08
N SER A 80 18.32 2.19 12.21
CA SER A 80 18.93 3.49 12.43
C SER A 80 18.03 4.38 13.29
N GLU A 81 18.62 5.34 14.00
CA GLU A 81 17.86 6.30 14.81
C GLU A 81 17.18 7.38 13.96
N THR A 82 17.61 7.56 12.71
CA THR A 82 17.08 8.53 11.75
C THR A 82 17.19 8.01 10.32
N CYS A 83 16.64 8.76 9.37
CA CYS A 83 16.66 8.44 7.95
C CYS A 83 18.11 8.50 7.39
N PRO A 84 18.76 7.37 7.05
CA PRO A 84 20.15 7.34 6.62
C PRO A 84 20.37 8.10 5.31
N GLU A 85 19.38 8.12 4.43
CA GLU A 85 19.42 8.81 3.15
C GLU A 85 19.34 10.34 3.37
N CYS A 86 18.52 10.80 4.32
CA CYS A 86 18.48 12.21 4.71
C CYS A 86 19.82 12.66 5.30
N LEU A 87 20.42 11.85 6.17
CA LEU A 87 21.75 12.11 6.72
C LEU A 87 22.81 12.22 5.62
N ALA A 88 22.82 11.28 4.68
CA ALA A 88 23.78 11.27 3.58
C ALA A 88 23.67 12.51 2.66
N THR A 89 22.49 13.10 2.54
CA THR A 89 22.26 14.30 1.73
C THR A 89 22.38 15.60 2.55
N GLY A 90 22.54 15.51 3.87
CA GLY A 90 22.55 16.67 4.75
C GLY A 90 21.18 17.38 4.85
N THR A 91 20.08 16.65 4.63
CA THR A 91 18.72 17.19 4.74
C THR A 91 18.09 16.78 6.06
N HIS A 92 17.23 17.63 6.62
CA HIS A 92 16.52 17.34 7.86
C HIS A 92 15.14 16.72 7.58
N PRO A 93 14.84 15.51 8.08
CA PRO A 93 13.50 14.93 7.99
C PRO A 93 12.54 15.68 8.92
N VAL A 94 11.28 15.83 8.48
CA VAL A 94 10.22 16.44 9.31
C VAL A 94 9.69 15.43 10.32
N GLN A 95 9.47 14.20 9.87
CA GLN A 95 8.96 13.09 10.68
C GLN A 95 9.53 11.78 10.14
N LEU A 96 9.78 10.84 11.04
CA LEU A 96 10.35 9.53 10.74
C LEU A 96 9.28 8.43 10.72
N ARG A 97 9.48 7.43 9.87
CA ARG A 97 8.65 6.24 9.76
C ARG A 97 9.53 5.00 9.77
N LEU A 98 9.15 4.00 10.55
CA LEU A 98 9.80 2.70 10.64
C LEU A 98 9.03 1.67 9.82
N CYS A 99 9.71 0.96 8.93
CA CYS A 99 9.16 -0.16 8.21
C CYS A 99 9.01 -1.39 9.11
N LEU A 100 7.79 -1.90 9.23
CA LEU A 100 7.48 -3.04 10.10
C LEU A 100 7.83 -4.41 9.48
N VAL A 101 8.32 -4.44 8.25
CA VAL A 101 8.78 -5.67 7.60
C VAL A 101 10.29 -5.87 7.78
N CYS A 102 11.08 -4.80 7.65
CA CYS A 102 12.55 -4.90 7.62
C CYS A 102 13.28 -4.00 8.60
N GLY A 103 12.59 -3.14 9.36
CA GLY A 103 13.23 -2.24 10.33
C GLY A 103 13.87 -0.98 9.73
N HIS A 104 13.68 -0.70 8.44
CA HIS A 104 14.22 0.51 7.80
C HIS A 104 13.53 1.78 8.29
N VAL A 105 14.29 2.83 8.61
CA VAL A 105 13.75 4.14 9.01
C VAL A 105 13.85 5.12 7.85
N GLY A 106 12.71 5.63 7.38
CA GLY A 106 12.63 6.60 6.28
C GLY A 106 11.89 7.87 6.67
N CYS A 107 12.14 8.96 5.96
CA CYS A 107 11.40 10.22 6.16
C CYS A 107 9.99 10.19 5.54
N CYS A 108 9.05 10.88 6.19
CA CYS A 108 7.65 10.99 5.78
C CYS A 108 7.48 11.67 4.39
N ASP A 109 6.31 11.51 3.75
CA ASP A 109 5.98 12.14 2.46
C ASP A 109 5.95 13.68 2.51
N SER A 110 5.76 14.25 3.71
CA SER A 110 5.87 15.70 3.93
C SER A 110 7.32 16.20 3.94
N SER A 111 8.31 15.30 4.01
CA SER A 111 9.73 15.65 3.89
C SER A 111 10.11 15.80 2.42
N PRO A 112 11.10 16.64 2.07
CA PRO A 112 11.42 16.96 0.69
C PRO A 112 11.81 15.75 -0.18
N ARG A 113 12.36 14.68 0.43
CA ARG A 113 12.86 13.49 -0.29
C ARG A 113 11.91 12.29 -0.27
N ARG A 114 10.97 12.22 0.68
CA ARG A 114 9.92 11.16 0.76
C ARG A 114 10.46 9.72 0.76
N HIS A 115 11.51 9.46 1.53
CA HIS A 115 12.19 8.14 1.55
C HIS A 115 11.31 6.99 2.00
N ALA A 116 10.31 7.20 2.86
CA ALA A 116 9.36 6.15 3.18
C ALA A 116 8.59 5.67 1.94
N THR A 117 8.22 6.60 1.05
CA THR A 117 7.52 6.28 -0.20
C THR A 117 8.45 5.62 -1.23
N GLU A 118 9.71 6.07 -1.31
CA GLU A 118 10.74 5.45 -2.15
C GLU A 118 11.04 4.02 -1.69
N HIS A 119 11.27 3.82 -0.39
CA HIS A 119 11.47 2.50 0.22
C HIS A 119 10.33 1.53 -0.07
N HIS A 120 9.07 1.98 0.04
CA HIS A 120 7.91 1.18 -0.34
C HIS A 120 7.95 0.76 -1.81
N LYS A 121 8.31 1.67 -2.72
CA LYS A 121 8.36 1.38 -4.16
C LYS A 121 9.48 0.42 -4.53
N GLU A 122 10.60 0.48 -3.82
CA GLU A 122 11.77 -0.38 -4.08
C GLU A 122 11.62 -1.78 -3.47
N THR A 123 11.13 -1.85 -2.24
CA THR A 123 11.04 -3.13 -1.49
C THR A 123 9.68 -3.79 -1.57
N GLY A 124 8.63 -3.04 -1.88
CA GLY A 124 7.24 -3.51 -1.82
C GLY A 124 6.69 -3.65 -0.41
N HIS A 125 7.38 -3.15 0.63
CA HIS A 125 6.90 -3.28 2.00
C HIS A 125 5.62 -2.46 2.23
N PRO A 126 4.50 -3.09 2.62
CA PRO A 126 3.20 -2.44 2.58
C PRO A 126 2.95 -1.51 3.76
N VAL A 127 3.48 -1.81 4.95
CA VAL A 127 3.13 -1.10 6.19
C VAL A 127 4.36 -0.49 6.88
N MET A 128 4.23 0.76 7.29
CA MET A 128 5.20 1.46 8.13
C MET A 128 4.50 2.12 9.31
N ARG A 129 5.16 2.17 10.47
CA ARG A 129 4.70 2.91 11.65
C ARG A 129 5.38 4.25 11.79
N THR A 130 4.74 5.18 12.49
CA THR A 130 5.43 6.39 12.97
C THR A 130 6.57 6.00 13.93
N PHE A 131 7.69 6.70 13.82
CA PHE A 131 8.84 6.56 14.72
C PHE A 131 8.94 7.76 15.68
N GLU A 132 7.86 8.53 15.83
CA GLU A 132 7.79 9.63 16.78
C GLU A 132 7.60 9.10 18.22
N PRO A 133 8.21 9.76 19.22
CA PRO A 133 8.03 9.40 20.61
C PRO A 133 6.56 9.62 21.03
N GLY A 134 5.91 8.56 21.51
CA GLY A 134 4.55 8.61 22.03
C GLY A 134 3.45 8.30 21.00
N GLU A 135 3.79 8.09 19.74
CA GLU A 135 2.85 7.65 18.72
C GLU A 135 3.22 6.27 18.17
N SER A 136 2.22 5.45 17.81
CA SER A 136 2.43 4.10 17.29
C SER A 136 1.45 3.72 16.17
N TRP A 137 0.80 4.73 15.56
CA TRP A 137 -0.10 4.50 14.44
C TRP A 137 0.67 3.95 13.23
N ARG A 138 0.00 3.10 12.44
CA ARG A 138 0.59 2.47 11.26
C ARG A 138 -0.13 2.96 10.01
N TRP A 139 0.58 2.95 8.90
CA TRP A 139 0.07 3.33 7.59
C TRP A 139 0.39 2.27 6.56
N CYS A 140 -0.64 1.83 5.84
CA CYS A 140 -0.50 0.96 4.69
C CYS A 140 -0.36 1.81 3.42
N PHE A 141 0.78 1.70 2.76
CA PHE A 141 1.05 2.35 1.46
C PHE A 141 0.31 1.68 0.30
N VAL A 142 -0.12 0.42 0.43
CA VAL A 142 -0.88 -0.27 -0.63
C VAL A 142 -2.33 0.18 -0.64
N ASP A 143 -2.98 0.19 0.53
CA ASP A 143 -4.40 0.52 0.67
C ASP A 143 -4.65 2.01 0.95
N HIS A 144 -3.58 2.76 1.25
CA HIS A 144 -3.61 4.17 1.64
C HIS A 144 -4.54 4.41 2.85
N VAL A 145 -4.35 3.62 3.91
CA VAL A 145 -5.19 3.62 5.12
C VAL A 145 -4.35 3.55 6.39
N LEU A 146 -4.89 4.13 7.47
CA LEU A 146 -4.40 3.93 8.82
C LEU A 146 -4.79 2.53 9.31
N VAL A 147 -3.83 1.84 9.94
CA VAL A 147 -3.94 0.47 10.47
C VAL A 147 -3.46 0.38 11.91
#